data_AF-A0A9E2E2E7-F1
#
_entry.id   AF-A0A9E2E2E7-F1
#
_cell.length_a   1.000
_cell.length_b   1.000
_cell.length_c   1.000
_cell.angle_alpha   90.00
_cell.angle_beta   90.00
_cell.angle_gamma   90.00
#
_symmetry.space_group_name_H-M   'P 1'
#
loop_
_entity.id
_entity.type
_entity.pdbx_description
1 polymer ?
#
loop_
_entity_poly.entity_id
_entity_poly.type
_entity_poly.pdbx_seq_one_letter_code
_entity_poly.pdbx_strand_id
1 'polypeptide(L)'
;MIKCVFVVMLLGLGFAKLPAAELKIWKLLDVWPGKVPGEKGDVPSETLTTHKYRGAPILKYNNVTKPTLTVFKPSQEQDTGASVVICPGG
;
A
#
# COMPACT_ATOMS: atom_id res chain seq x y z
N MET A 1 23.11 -49.49 12.80
CA MET A 1 22.66 -48.64 11.67
C MET A 1 21.16 -48.29 11.69
N ILE A 2 20.49 -48.30 12.86
CA ILE A 2 19.03 -48.06 12.96
C ILE A 2 18.68 -46.76 13.70
N LYS A 3 19.60 -46.20 14.50
CA LYS A 3 19.37 -44.95 15.25
C LYS A 3 19.55 -43.66 14.42
N CYS A 4 20.35 -43.67 13.36
CA CYS A 4 20.57 -42.47 12.53
C CYS A 4 19.42 -42.18 11.55
N VAL A 5 18.61 -43.18 11.20
CA VAL A 5 17.51 -43.01 10.22
C VAL A 5 16.32 -42.27 10.83
N PHE A 6 16.05 -42.45 12.13
CA PHE A 6 14.92 -41.78 12.81
C PHE A 6 15.13 -40.28 13.05
N VAL A 7 16.38 -39.82 13.18
CA VAL A 7 16.69 -38.40 13.43
C VAL A 7 16.45 -37.55 12.18
N VAL A 8 16.61 -38.12 10.98
CA VAL A 8 16.47 -37.40 9.72
C VAL A 8 14.99 -37.21 9.33
N MET A 9 14.08 -38.05 9.82
CA MET A 9 12.65 -37.95 9.48
C MET A 9 11.90 -36.89 10.30
N LEU A 10 12.47 -36.41 11.41
CA LEU A 10 11.86 -35.39 12.28
C LEU A 10 12.19 -33.93 11.90
N LEU A 11 13.10 -33.69 10.94
CA LEU A 11 13.42 -32.34 10.45
C LEU A 11 12.64 -31.92 9.18
N GLY A 12 11.84 -32.81 8.59
CA GLY A 12 11.25 -32.60 7.25
C GLY A 12 9.89 -31.87 7.20
N LEU A 13 9.27 -31.55 8.33
CA LEU A 13 7.90 -31.01 8.41
C LEU A 13 7.89 -29.71 9.20
N GLY A 14 8.29 -28.61 8.55
CA GLY A 14 8.34 -27.33 9.26
C GLY A 14 8.62 -26.10 8.42
N PHE A 15 8.36 -26.10 7.11
CA PHE A 15 8.15 -24.82 6.44
C PHE A 15 6.78 -24.30 6.88
N ALA A 16 6.72 -23.65 8.04
CA ALA A 16 5.60 -22.82 8.40
C ALA A 16 5.41 -21.84 7.23
N LYS A 17 4.30 -21.98 6.49
CA LYS A 17 3.88 -20.94 5.57
C LYS A 17 3.69 -19.70 6.41
N LEU A 18 4.63 -18.76 6.36
CA LEU A 18 4.42 -17.43 6.88
C LEU A 18 3.13 -16.94 6.22
N PRO A 19 2.08 -16.61 6.98
CA PRO A 19 0.91 -16.02 6.38
C PRO A 19 1.38 -14.75 5.68
N ALA A 20 1.16 -14.67 4.36
CA ALA A 20 1.27 -13.39 3.68
C ALA A 20 0.34 -12.45 4.44
N ALA A 21 0.89 -11.39 5.02
CA ALA A 21 0.07 -10.42 5.73
C ALA A 21 -0.93 -9.85 4.73
N GLU A 22 -2.20 -10.24 4.87
CA GLU A 22 -3.26 -9.74 4.03
C GLU A 22 -3.50 -8.29 4.45
N LEU A 23 -3.00 -7.35 3.64
CA LEU A 23 -3.23 -5.92 3.83
C LEU A 23 -4.70 -5.63 3.52
N LYS A 24 -5.56 -5.80 4.52
CA LYS A 24 -6.96 -5.42 4.43
C LYS A 24 -7.09 -3.90 4.53
N ILE A 25 -7.73 -3.30 3.52
CA ILE A 25 -8.11 -1.89 3.56
C ILE A 25 -9.09 -1.71 4.73
N TRP A 26 -8.67 -0.93 5.72
CA TRP A 26 -9.52 -0.63 6.89
C TRP A 26 -10.45 0.54 6.58
N LYS A 27 -9.94 1.57 5.91
CA LYS A 27 -10.72 2.75 5.54
C LYS A 27 -10.13 3.40 4.29
N LEU A 28 -11.00 3.95 3.47
CA LEU A 28 -10.64 4.91 2.43
C LEU A 28 -11.04 6.30 2.93
N LEU A 29 -10.11 7.23 2.93
CA LEU A 29 -10.32 8.61 3.37
C LEU A 29 -10.22 9.54 2.17
N ASP A 30 -11.21 10.41 1.98
CA ASP A 30 -11.06 11.56 1.09
C ASP A 30 -10.08 12.55 1.75
N VAL A 31 -9.04 12.94 1.02
CA VAL A 31 -8.10 13.97 1.50
C VAL A 31 -8.83 15.30 1.64
N TRP A 32 -9.76 15.56 0.71
CA TRP A 32 -10.64 16.73 0.72
C TRP A 32 -12.08 16.27 0.99
N PRO A 33 -12.55 16.23 2.26
CA PRO A 33 -13.93 15.85 2.57
C PRO A 33 -14.98 16.90 2.15
N GLY A 34 -14.53 18.06 1.66
CA GLY A 34 -15.37 19.16 1.20
C GLY A 34 -14.74 19.87 0.01
N LYS A 35 -14.86 21.20 -0.03
CA LYS A 35 -14.21 21.99 -1.09
C LYS A 35 -12.69 21.88 -1.00
N VAL A 36 -12.03 21.82 -2.16
CA VAL A 36 -10.57 21.83 -2.25
C VAL A 36 -10.03 23.13 -1.63
N PRO A 37 -9.10 23.07 -0.67
CA PRO A 37 -8.56 24.27 -0.03
C PRO A 37 -7.85 25.19 -1.02
N GLY A 38 -8.23 26.47 -1.03
CA GLY A 38 -7.58 27.48 -1.88
C GLY A 38 -7.97 27.44 -3.36
N GLU A 39 -8.87 26.55 -3.77
CA GLU A 39 -9.39 26.50 -5.13
C GLU A 39 -10.27 27.73 -5.42
N LYS A 40 -10.05 28.39 -6.55
CA LYS A 40 -10.68 29.68 -6.89
C LYS A 40 -11.59 29.61 -8.11
N GLY A 41 -11.66 28.48 -8.81
CA GLY A 41 -12.49 28.35 -10.00
C GLY A 41 -12.84 26.91 -10.34
N ASP A 42 -13.32 26.73 -11.57
CA ASP A 42 -13.64 25.41 -12.10
C ASP A 42 -12.36 24.70 -12.55
N VAL A 43 -12.12 23.53 -11.98
CA VAL A 43 -11.01 22.65 -12.38
C VAL A 43 -11.49 21.75 -13.52
N PRO A 44 -10.76 21.65 -14.64
CA PRO A 44 -11.11 20.72 -15.72
C PRO A 44 -11.13 19.26 -15.24
N SER A 45 -11.74 18.37 -16.03
CA SER A 45 -11.73 16.94 -15.71
C SER A 45 -10.32 16.38 -15.49
N GLU A 46 -10.23 15.38 -14.61
CA GLU A 46 -9.01 14.63 -14.37
C GLU A 46 -8.56 13.96 -15.68
N THR A 47 -7.25 14.04 -15.97
CA THR A 47 -6.67 13.45 -17.19
C THR A 47 -5.39 12.69 -16.87
N LEU A 48 -5.11 11.68 -17.68
CA LEU A 48 -3.88 10.90 -17.64
C LEU A 48 -3.08 11.15 -18.92
N THR A 49 -1.89 11.73 -18.80
CA THR A 49 -1.04 12.10 -19.94
C THR A 49 0.31 11.40 -19.89
N THR A 50 0.88 11.11 -21.06
CA THR A 50 2.21 10.52 -21.16
C THR A 50 3.27 11.62 -21.25
N HIS A 51 4.29 11.56 -20.39
CA HIS A 51 5.43 12.48 -20.38
C HIS A 51 6.74 11.71 -20.52
N LYS A 52 7.82 12.38 -20.96
CA LYS A 52 9.17 11.81 -20.89
C LYS A 52 9.84 12.29 -19.61
N TYR A 53 10.32 11.35 -18.80
CA TYR A 53 11.13 11.61 -17.63
C TYR A 53 12.35 10.70 -17.65
N ARG A 54 13.55 11.29 -17.58
CA ARG A 54 14.84 10.56 -17.64
C ARG A 54 14.96 9.59 -18.84
N GLY A 55 14.42 9.98 -19.99
CA GLY A 55 14.47 9.18 -21.23
C GLY A 55 13.39 8.09 -21.34
N ALA A 56 12.59 7.85 -20.29
CA ALA A 56 11.50 6.88 -20.30
C ALA A 56 10.12 7.58 -20.31
N PRO A 57 9.10 6.97 -20.93
CA PRO A 57 7.72 7.44 -20.81
C PRO A 57 7.18 7.17 -19.40
N ILE A 58 6.50 8.14 -18.81
CA ILE A 58 5.76 8.04 -17.55
C ILE A 58 4.31 8.48 -17.78
N LEU A 59 3.39 7.94 -16.98
CA LEU A 59 2.01 8.42 -16.93
C LEU A 59 1.87 9.45 -15.81
N LYS A 60 1.26 10.60 -16.10
CA LYS A 60 1.03 11.68 -15.15
C LYS A 60 -0.46 12.00 -15.06
N TYR A 61 -1.00 11.97 -13.84
CA TYR A 61 -2.34 12.48 -13.56
C TYR A 61 -2.29 14.02 -13.47
N ASN A 62 -3.27 14.68 -14.08
CA ASN A 62 -3.47 16.13 -13.97
C ASN A 62 -4.90 16.43 -13.49
N ASN A 63 -5.10 17.62 -12.90
CA ASN A 63 -6.40 18.09 -12.42
C ASN A 63 -7.05 17.16 -11.37
N VAL A 64 -6.24 16.57 -10.48
CA VAL A 64 -6.73 15.68 -9.42
C VAL A 64 -7.48 16.50 -8.36
N THR A 65 -8.80 16.32 -8.28
CA THR A 65 -9.68 17.04 -7.33
C THR A 65 -10.19 16.18 -6.19
N LYS A 66 -10.11 14.85 -6.31
CA LYS A 66 -10.61 13.88 -5.31
C LYS A 66 -9.55 12.83 -4.92
N PRO A 67 -8.38 13.25 -4.39
CA PRO A 67 -7.40 12.30 -3.91
C PRO A 67 -7.88 11.58 -2.65
N THR A 68 -7.47 10.32 -2.49
CA THR A 68 -7.82 9.48 -1.35
C THR A 68 -6.57 8.94 -0.65
N LEU A 69 -6.70 8.65 0.66
CA LEU A 69 -5.73 7.89 1.45
C LEU A 69 -6.34 6.54 1.83
N THR A 70 -5.61 5.48 1.52
CA THR A 70 -5.95 4.13 1.97
C THR A 70 -5.31 3.86 3.31
N VAL A 71 -6.13 3.59 4.32
CA VAL A 71 -5.66 3.28 5.67
C VAL A 71 -5.64 1.78 5.86
N PHE A 72 -4.48 1.28 6.27
CA PHE A 72 -4.28 -0.11 6.72
C PHE A 72 -4.11 -0.10 8.23
N LYS A 73 -4.81 -1.00 8.92
CA LYS A 73 -4.69 -1.14 10.37
C LYS A 73 -3.93 -2.45 10.67
N PRO A 74 -2.91 -2.41 11.55
CA PRO A 74 -2.25 -3.64 12.00
C PRO A 74 -3.22 -4.52 12.79
N SER A 75 -2.82 -5.76 13.07
CA SER A 75 -3.55 -6.60 14.03
C SER A 75 -3.56 -5.94 15.40
N GLN A 76 -4.53 -6.30 16.25
CA GLN A 76 -4.66 -5.73 17.59
C GLN A 76 -3.39 -5.96 18.44
N GLU A 77 -2.71 -7.09 18.25
CA GLU A 77 -1.46 -7.44 18.94
C GLU A 77 -0.28 -6.53 18.55
N GLN A 78 -0.33 -5.94 17.35
CA GLN A 78 0.72 -5.09 16.78
C GLN A 78 0.32 -3.60 16.76
N ASP A 79 -0.87 -3.25 17.27
CA ASP A 79 -1.38 -1.89 17.30
C ASP A 79 -0.69 -1.09 18.43
N THR A 80 0.45 -0.48 18.09
CA THR A 80 1.23 0.36 19.02
C THR A 80 0.67 1.78 19.15
N GLY A 81 -0.36 2.14 18.39
CA GLY A 81 -0.88 3.51 18.28
C GLY A 81 -0.04 4.46 17.41
N ALA A 82 1.14 4.03 16.93
CA ALA A 82 1.92 4.82 15.98
C ALA A 82 1.33 4.76 14.57
N SER A 83 1.45 5.85 13.80
CA SER A 83 0.95 5.94 12.41
C SER A 83 2.04 6.47 11.47
N VAL A 84 2.05 5.94 10.24
CA VAL A 84 2.96 6.37 9.16
C VAL A 84 2.13 6.73 7.93
N VAL A 85 2.42 7.89 7.33
CA VAL A 85 1.84 8.31 6.05
C VAL A 85 2.88 8.10 4.96
N ILE A 86 2.53 7.32 3.94
CA ILE A 86 3.39 7.04 2.80
C ILE A 86 2.87 7.84 1.60
N CYS A 87 3.62 8.85 1.20
CA CYS A 87 3.42 9.58 -0.05
C CYS A 87 4.47 9.10 -1.06
N PRO A 88 4.17 8.09 -1.90
CA PRO A 88 5.14 7.60 -2.87
C PRO A 88 5.53 8.73 -3.84
N GLY A 89 6.80 8.78 -4.20
CA GLY A 89 7.30 9.68 -5.23
C GLY A 89 7.00 9.17 -6.65
N GLY A 90 7.29 10.01 -7.64
CA GLY A 90 7.27 9.72 -9.08
C GLY A 90 8.42 10.41 -9.79
#